data_AF-A0A3M7J629-F1
#
_entry.id   AF-A0A3M7J629-F1
#
_cell.length_a   1.000
_cell.length_b   1.000
_cell.length_c   1.000
_cell.angle_alpha   90.00
_cell.angle_beta   90.00
_cell.angle_gamma   90.00
#
_symmetry.space_group_name_H-M   'P 1'
#
loop_
_entity.id
_entity.type
_entity.pdbx_description
1 polymer ?
#
loop_
_entity_poly.entity_id
_entity_poly.type
_entity_poly.pdbx_seq_one_letter_code
_entity_poly.pdbx_strand_id
1 'polypeptide(L)' 'MAILKLKSETAAYPGKVVVKMGMMPRIPQPEMEGFGLHRYEWQGAHQGVQIYKIKWAGPEKELMSKGS' A
#
# COMPACT_ATOMS: atom_id res chain seq x y z
N MET A 1 -8.63 -0.66 26.61
CA MET A 1 -8.92 0.46 25.70
C MET A 1 -8.04 0.31 24.47
N ALA A 2 -8.52 -0.37 23.43
CA ALA A 2 -7.76 -0.59 22.21
C ALA A 2 -7.92 0.64 21.32
N ILE A 3 -6.85 1.41 21.15
CA ILE A 3 -6.83 2.52 20.20
C ILE A 3 -6.78 1.89 18.82
N LEU A 4 -7.94 1.78 18.14
CA LEU A 4 -7.97 1.47 16.71
C LEU A 4 -7.12 2.54 16.01
N LYS A 5 -5.96 2.14 15.44
CA LYS A 5 -5.08 3.02 14.66
C LYS A 5 -5.81 3.47 13.40
N LEU A 6 -6.57 4.55 13.54
CA LEU A 6 -7.41 5.18 12.53
C LEU A 6 -6.59 6.04 11.55
N LYS A 7 -5.58 6.72 12.10
CA LYS A 7 -4.71 7.67 11.43
C LYS A 7 -3.28 7.36 11.84
N SER A 8 -2.39 7.20 10.87
CA SER A 8 -0.96 7.03 11.13
C SER A 8 -0.18 8.10 10.40
N GLU A 9 0.44 8.99 11.16
CA GLU A 9 1.47 9.91 10.70
C GLU A 9 2.81 9.21 10.91
N THR A 10 3.62 9.09 9.87
CA THR A 10 4.90 8.37 9.93
C THR A 10 6.01 9.23 9.35
N ALA A 11 7.18 9.20 9.99
CA ALA A 11 8.38 9.87 9.50
C ALA A 11 8.81 9.39 8.10
N ALA A 12 8.39 8.18 7.69
CA ALA A 12 8.65 7.67 6.35
C ALA A 12 7.97 8.51 5.24
N TYR A 13 6.89 9.22 5.55
CA TYR A 13 6.14 10.02 4.59
C TYR A 13 5.84 11.43 5.14
N PRO A 14 6.84 12.34 5.18
CA PRO A 14 6.66 13.69 5.67
C PRO A 14 5.52 14.42 4.94
N GLY A 15 4.63 15.04 5.70
CA GLY A 15 3.47 15.76 5.16
C GLY A 15 2.35 14.87 4.60
N LYS A 16 2.43 13.54 4.76
CA LYS A 16 1.37 12.62 4.32
C LYS A 16 0.75 11.88 5.51
N VAL A 17 -0.53 11.57 5.37
CA VAL A 17 -1.31 10.80 6.35
C VAL A 17 -1.65 9.44 5.74
N VAL A 18 -1.35 8.36 6.47
CA VAL A 18 -1.76 7.01 6.07
C VAL A 18 -3.12 6.73 6.70
N VAL A 19 -4.11 6.43 5.85
CA VAL A 19 -5.50 6.14 6.24
C VAL A 19 -5.86 4.71 5.86
N LYS A 20 -6.63 4.04 6.72
CA LYS A 20 -7.16 2.70 6.42
C LYS A 20 -8.46 2.82 5.61
N MET A 21 -8.52 2.13 4.47
CA MET A 21 -9.59 2.30 3.47
C MET A 21 -10.97 1.81 3.92
N GLY A 22 -11.05 0.98 4.98
CA GLY A 22 -12.33 0.52 5.55
C GLY A 22 -13.23 1.62 6.14
N MET A 23 -12.77 2.87 6.13
CA MET A 23 -13.53 4.05 6.56
C MET A 23 -14.15 4.84 5.39
N MET A 24 -13.80 4.51 4.15
CA MET A 24 -14.31 5.24 2.99
C MET A 24 -15.60 4.60 2.48
N PRO A 25 -16.61 5.40 2.08
CA PRO A 25 -17.85 4.87 1.51
C PRO A 25 -17.63 4.12 0.19
N ARG A 26 -16.49 4.40 -0.47
CA ARG A 26 -16.03 3.71 -1.67
C ARG A 26 -14.52 3.50 -1.57
N ILE A 27 -14.06 2.28 -1.84
CA ILE A 27 -12.64 1.97 -1.92
C ILE A 27 -12.13 2.49 -3.28
N PRO A 28 -11.23 3.49 -3.30
CA PRO A 28 -10.59 3.93 -4.54
C PRO A 28 -9.73 2.80 -5.11
N GLN A 29 -9.62 2.77 -6.44
CA GLN A 29 -8.77 1.83 -7.14
C GLN A 29 -7.30 2.08 -6.74
N PRO A 30 -6.54 1.04 -6.37
CA PRO A 30 -5.14 1.20 -6.03
C PRO A 30 -4.32 1.55 -7.28
N GLU A 31 -3.44 2.54 -7.16
CA GLU A 31 -2.51 2.92 -8.23
C GLU A 31 -1.21 2.10 -8.17
N MET A 32 -0.81 1.72 -6.95
CA MET A 32 0.44 1.01 -6.65
C MET A 32 0.26 0.12 -5.41
N GLU A 33 1.02 -0.97 -5.36
CA GLU A 33 1.07 -1.91 -4.25
C GLU A 33 2.51 -2.00 -3.72
N GLY A 34 2.66 -2.00 -2.39
CA GLY A 34 3.94 -2.28 -1.72
C GLY A 34 3.95 -3.67 -1.10
N PHE A 35 5.10 -4.10 -0.58
CA PHE A 35 5.29 -5.41 0.06
C PHE A 35 5.04 -6.63 -0.85
N GLY A 36 5.30 -6.50 -2.15
CA GLY A 36 5.17 -7.60 -3.11
C GLY A 36 6.01 -8.83 -2.78
N LEU A 37 7.13 -8.68 -2.05
CA LEU A 37 8.01 -9.80 -1.66
C LEU A 37 7.31 -10.83 -0.76
N HIS A 38 6.35 -10.39 0.05
CA HIS A 38 5.67 -11.24 1.04
C HIS A 38 4.18 -11.44 0.71
N ARG A 39 3.84 -11.39 -0.59
CA ARG A 39 2.47 -11.70 -1.03
C ARG A 39 2.16 -13.17 -0.79
N TYR A 40 0.97 -13.42 -0.28
CA TYR A 40 0.41 -14.77 -0.19
C TYR A 40 -0.30 -15.15 -1.49
N GLU A 41 -0.34 -16.44 -1.80
CA GLU A 41 -0.95 -16.95 -3.04
C GLU A 41 -2.43 -16.55 -3.19
N TRP A 42 -3.16 -16.45 -2.08
CA TRP A 42 -4.57 -16.07 -2.06
C TRP A 42 -4.84 -14.57 -2.29
N GLN A 43 -3.81 -13.71 -2.25
CA GLN A 43 -3.99 -12.26 -2.16
C GLN A 43 -4.45 -11.60 -3.47
N GLY A 44 -4.36 -12.30 -4.63
CA GLY A 44 -4.83 -11.81 -5.94
C GLY A 44 -4.05 -10.57 -6.45
N ALA A 45 -3.84 -10.43 -7.76
CA ALA A 45 -3.16 -9.26 -8.32
C ALA A 45 -4.18 -8.33 -8.98
N HIS A 46 -3.98 -7.02 -8.85
CA HIS A 46 -4.80 -6.03 -9.54
C HIS A 46 -4.20 -5.70 -10.91
N GLN A 47 -5.01 -5.80 -11.95
CA GLN A 47 -4.59 -5.48 -13.32
C GLN A 47 -4.13 -4.03 -13.45
N GLY A 48 -2.95 -3.82 -14.05
CA GLY A 48 -2.39 -2.49 -14.32
C GLY A 48 -1.76 -1.80 -13.10
N VAL A 49 -1.74 -2.44 -11.92
CA VAL A 49 -1.19 -1.86 -10.70
C VAL A 49 0.29 -2.22 -10.56
N GLN A 50 1.14 -1.23 -10.28
CA GLN A 50 2.58 -1.45 -10.09
C GLN A 50 2.85 -2.06 -8.72
N ILE A 51 3.55 -3.19 -8.67
CA ILE A 51 3.89 -3.90 -7.44
C ILE A 51 5.37 -3.67 -7.12
N TYR A 52 5.61 -3.09 -5.94
CA TYR A 52 6.94 -2.83 -5.40
C TYR A 52 7.31 -3.84 -4.32
N LYS A 53 8.59 -4.20 -4.25
CA LYS A 53 9.09 -5.26 -3.37
C LYS A 53 8.80 -5.02 -1.89
N ILE A 54 9.11 -3.82 -1.41
CA ILE A 54 8.99 -3.44 0.01
C ILE A 54 8.16 -2.17 0.14
N LYS A 55 8.56 -1.09 -0.54
CA LYS A 55 7.89 0.20 -0.49
C LYS A 55 7.80 0.83 -1.88
N TRP A 56 6.68 1.51 -2.13
CA TRP A 56 6.45 2.26 -3.38
C TRP A 56 7.02 3.69 -3.33
N ALA A 57 7.26 4.21 -2.12
CA ALA A 57 7.76 5.56 -1.88
C ALA A 57 9.14 5.56 -1.20
N GLY A 58 10.00 6.49 -1.62
CA GLY A 58 11.38 6.64 -1.14
C GLY A 58 12.44 6.31 -2.20
N PRO A 59 13.72 6.63 -1.93
CA PRO A 59 14.82 6.42 -2.89
C PRO A 59 15.11 4.94 -3.17
N GLU A 60 14.82 4.05 -2.22
CA GLU A 60 15.08 2.61 -2.31
C GLU A 60 13.89 1.81 -2.89
N LYS A 61 13.06 2.43 -3.73
CA LYS A 61 11.91 1.72 -4.33
C LYS A 61 12.39 0.75 -5.43
N GLU A 62 11.94 -0.50 -5.35
CA GLU A 62 12.28 -1.55 -6.32
C GLU A 62 10.98 -2.10 -6.93
N LEU A 63 10.80 -1.91 -8.23
CA LEU A 63 9.63 -2.40 -8.97
C LEU A 63 9.83 -3.89 -9.27
N MET A 64 8.88 -4.73 -8.83
CA MET A 64 8.92 -6.17 -9.09
C MET A 64 8.15 -6.55 -10.35
N SER A 65 6.95 -6.00 -10.53
CA SER A 65 6.10 -6.30 -11.68
C SER A 65 5.02 -5.24 -11.86
N LYS A 66 4.41 -5.23 -13.05
CA LYS A 66 3.07 -4.66 -13.25
C LYS A 66 2.07 -5.80 -13.13
N GLY A 67 1.01 -5.63 -12.34
CA GLY A 67 -0.06 -6.63 -12.24
C GLY A 67 -0.65 -6.92 -13.61
N SER A 68 -0.58 -8.19 -14.03
CA SER A 68 -1.12 -8.73 -15.28
C SER A 68 -2.63 -8.81 -15.28
#